data_AF-A0A090WNF7-F1
#
_entry.id   AF-A0A090WNF7-F1
#
_cell.length_a   1.000
_cell.length_b   1.000
_cell.length_c   1.000
_cell.angle_alpha   90.00
_cell.angle_beta   90.00
_cell.angle_gamma   90.00
#
_symmetry.space_group_name_H-M   'P 1'
#
loop_
_entity.id
_entity.type
_entity.pdbx_description
1 polymer ?
#
loop_
_entity_poly.entity_id
_entity_poly.type
_entity_poly.pdbx_seq_one_letter_code
_entity_poly.pdbx_strand_id
1 'polypeptide(L)'
;MNIVRKHRLWEVFLSEKLNFSWDEIHDVAEQLEHIKSDKLIKQLDAFLDYPSHDPHGDPIPDENGRIQSIDKILLSQAQVNNICICVGGLKILLLNF
;
A
#
# COMPACT_ATOMS: atom_id res chain seq x y z
N MET A 1 11.62 -10.93 6.14
CA MET A 1 10.43 -10.28 5.51
C MET A 1 10.85 -9.38 4.33
N ASN A 2 10.03 -9.24 3.28
CA ASN A 2 10.27 -8.37 2.11
C ASN A 2 10.28 -6.87 2.48
N ILE A 3 11.14 -6.08 1.82
CA ILE A 3 11.32 -4.63 2.11
C ILE A 3 10.07 -3.80 1.81
N VAL A 4 9.39 -4.06 0.69
CA VAL A 4 8.17 -3.35 0.28
C VAL A 4 7.03 -3.57 1.26
N ARG A 5 6.90 -4.79 1.82
CA ARG A 5 5.91 -5.07 2.87
C ARG A 5 6.20 -4.23 4.12
N LYS A 6 7.46 -4.10 4.52
CA LYS A 6 7.84 -3.30 5.69
C LYS A 6 7.53 -1.82 5.46
N HIS A 7 7.91 -1.30 4.30
CA HIS A 7 7.64 0.08 3.89
C HIS A 7 6.16 0.43 4.06
N ARG A 8 5.30 -0.36 3.40
CA ARG A 8 3.86 -0.13 3.37
C ARG A 8 3.20 -0.23 4.74
N LEU A 9 3.62 -1.20 5.57
CA LEU A 9 3.12 -1.30 6.94
C LEU A 9 3.52 -0.09 7.80
N TRP A 10 4.72 0.46 7.58
CA TRP A 10 5.12 1.71 8.24
C TRP A 10 4.30 2.90 7.76
N GLU A 11 4.05 3.05 6.46
CA GLU A 11 3.19 4.12 5.93
C GLU A 11 1.78 4.08 6.53
N VAL A 12 1.16 2.89 6.63
CA VAL A 12 -0.15 2.72 7.30
C VAL A 12 -0.09 3.14 8.76
N PHE A 13 0.92 2.70 9.51
CA PHE A 13 1.06 3.07 10.92
C PHE A 13 1.25 4.58 11.11
N LEU A 14 2.16 5.18 10.35
CA LEU A 14 2.49 6.61 10.44
C LEU A 14 1.28 7.48 10.10
N SER A 15 0.54 7.12 9.04
CA SER A 15 -0.67 7.85 8.65
C SER A 15 -1.82 7.66 9.64
N GLU A 16 -2.21 6.42 9.96
CA GLU A 16 -3.43 6.17 10.74
C GLU A 16 -3.29 6.43 12.24
N LYS A 17 -2.09 6.22 12.80
CA LYS A 17 -1.89 6.25 14.26
C LYS A 17 -1.16 7.48 14.73
N LEU A 18 -0.34 8.06 13.86
CA LEU A 18 0.46 9.25 14.18
C LEU A 18 0.08 10.48 13.35
N ASN A 19 -0.89 10.37 12.43
CA ASN A 19 -1.39 11.47 11.59
C ASN A 19 -0.29 12.19 10.79
N PHE A 20 0.71 11.44 10.31
CA PHE A 20 1.69 11.98 9.38
C PHE A 20 1.01 12.36 8.06
N SER A 21 1.50 13.44 7.44
CA SER A 21 1.02 13.88 6.14
C SER A 21 1.52 12.97 5.02
N TRP A 22 0.79 12.96 3.91
CA TRP A 22 1.16 12.20 2.70
C TRP A 22 2.56 12.55 2.17
N ASP A 23 3.00 13.81 2.36
CA ASP A 23 4.29 14.28 1.85
C ASP A 23 5.48 13.82 2.70
N GLU A 24 5.24 13.37 3.95
CA GLU A 24 6.28 13.03 4.93
C GLU A 24 6.36 11.52 5.21
N ILE A 25 5.26 10.78 5.02
CA ILE A 25 5.19 9.35 5.36
C ILE A 25 6.25 8.51 4.65
N HIS A 26 6.54 8.80 3.38
CA HIS A 26 7.49 8.02 2.58
C HIS A 26 8.90 8.06 3.17
N ASP A 27 9.43 9.26 3.43
CA ASP A 27 10.79 9.47 3.92
C ASP A 27 11.02 8.81 5.28
N VAL A 28 10.00 8.83 6.15
CA VAL A 28 10.08 8.20 7.48
C VAL A 28 9.94 6.68 7.37
N ALA A 29 9.04 6.19 6.52
CA ALA A 29 8.89 4.75 6.27
C ALA A 29 10.17 4.13 5.68
N GLU A 30 10.87 4.84 4.78
CA GLU A 30 12.16 4.41 4.19
C GLU A 30 13.25 4.24 5.27
N GLN A 31 13.27 5.07 6.30
CA GLN A 31 14.21 4.89 7.42
C GLN A 31 13.86 3.65 8.27
N LEU A 32 12.57 3.39 8.47
CA LEU A 32 12.07 2.33 9.36
C LEU A 32 12.05 0.94 8.71
N GLU A 33 11.93 0.83 7.38
CA GLU A 33 11.86 -0.46 6.67
C GLU A 33 13.14 -1.31 6.83
N HIS A 34 14.29 -0.69 7.09
CA HIS A 34 15.57 -1.37 7.27
C HIS A 34 15.72 -2.06 8.64
N ILE A 35 14.75 -1.89 9.55
CA ILE A 35 14.74 -2.61 10.83
C ILE A 35 14.68 -4.13 10.57
N LYS A 36 15.63 -4.86 11.18
CA LYS A 36 15.84 -6.30 10.92
C LYS A 36 14.88 -7.24 11.66
N SER A 37 14.16 -6.75 12.66
CA SER A 37 13.29 -7.59 13.49
C SER A 37 12.02 -7.98 12.77
N ASP A 38 11.98 -9.19 12.21
CA ASP A 38 10.76 -9.74 11.59
C ASP A 38 9.61 -9.87 12.62
N LYS A 39 9.92 -10.12 13.90
CA LYS A 39 8.93 -10.15 14.98
C LYS A 39 8.23 -8.81 15.13
N LEU A 40 8.97 -7.69 15.09
CA LEU A 40 8.39 -6.35 15.18
C LEU A 40 7.39 -6.11 14.06
N ILE A 41 7.77 -6.42 12.82
CA ILE A 41 6.92 -6.21 11.66
C ILE A 41 5.66 -7.10 11.71
N LYS A 42 5.77 -8.34 12.19
CA LYS A 42 4.59 -9.21 12.40
C LYS A 42 3.63 -8.66 13.47
N GLN A 43 4.16 -8.05 14.53
CA GLN A 43 3.33 -7.41 15.55
C GLN A 43 2.69 -6.11 15.02
N LEU A 44 3.41 -5.34 14.21
CA LEU A 44 2.89 -4.13 13.56
C LEU A 44 1.72 -4.48 12.63
N ASP A 45 1.91 -5.48 11.76
CA ASP A 45 0.88 -5.99 10.85
C ASP A 45 -0.39 -6.43 11.59
N ALA A 46 -0.25 -7.21 12.66
CA ALA A 46 -1.38 -7.61 13.50
C ALA A 46 -2.02 -6.42 14.24
N PHE A 47 -1.21 -5.47 14.71
CA PHE A 47 -1.70 -4.25 15.37
C PHE A 47 -2.52 -3.36 14.44
N LEU A 48 -2.21 -3.38 13.15
CA LEU A 48 -2.95 -2.67 12.10
C LEU A 48 -4.14 -3.44 11.54
N ASP A 49 -4.49 -4.59 12.14
CA ASP A 49 -5.58 -5.48 11.70
C ASP A 49 -5.38 -6.01 10.26
N TYR A 50 -4.14 -6.37 9.92
CA TYR A 50 -3.77 -7.01 8.65
C TYR A 50 -4.22 -6.21 7.40
N PRO A 51 -3.75 -4.96 7.25
CA PRO A 51 -4.17 -4.11 6.13
C PRO A 51 -3.78 -4.73 4.78
N SER A 52 -4.68 -4.62 3.81
CA SER A 52 -4.45 -5.13 2.45
C SER A 52 -3.78 -4.12 1.52
N HIS A 53 -3.86 -2.82 1.84
CA HIS A 53 -3.34 -1.72 1.03
C HIS A 53 -2.69 -0.66 1.92
N ASP A 54 -1.71 0.05 1.36
CA ASP A 54 -1.12 1.24 1.99
C ASP A 54 -2.01 2.49 1.80
N PRO A 55 -1.68 3.64 2.41
CA PRO A 55 -2.46 4.87 2.28
C PRO A 55 -2.55 5.39 0.84
N HIS A 56 -1.63 4.97 -0.04
CA HIS A 56 -1.58 5.33 -1.45
C HIS A 56 -2.48 4.43 -2.33
N GLY A 57 -3.01 3.33 -1.78
CA GLY A 57 -3.83 2.36 -2.48
C GLY A 57 -3.03 1.28 -3.21
N ASP A 58 -1.72 1.17 -2.95
CA ASP A 58 -0.94 0.05 -3.46
C ASP A 58 -1.06 -1.18 -2.51
N PRO A 59 -1.12 -2.40 -3.09
CA PRO A 59 -1.38 -3.62 -2.31
C PRO A 59 -0.19 -3.99 -1.43
N ILE A 60 -0.41 -4.33 -0.16
CA ILE A 60 0.65 -4.79 0.73
C ILE A 60 1.01 -6.25 0.36
N PRO A 61 2.26 -6.56 -0.02
CA PRO A 61 2.66 -7.94 -0.32
C PRO A 61 2.52 -8.84 0.91
N ASP A 62 2.19 -10.11 0.74
CA ASP A 62 2.17 -11.09 1.85
C ASP A 62 3.57 -11.34 2.47
N GLU A 63 3.66 -12.18 3.51
CA GLU A 63 4.95 -12.46 4.17
C GLU A 63 6.01 -13.11 3.26
N ASN A 64 5.58 -13.72 2.14
CA ASN A 64 6.42 -14.30 1.11
C ASN A 64 6.73 -13.31 -0.03
N GLY A 65 6.23 -12.08 0.04
CA GLY A 65 6.41 -11.04 -0.96
C GLY A 65 5.47 -11.17 -2.16
N ARG A 66 4.40 -11.99 -2.08
CA ARG A 66 3.42 -12.12 -3.15
C ARG A 66 2.43 -10.96 -3.10
N ILE A 67 2.21 -10.32 -4.24
CA ILE A 67 1.19 -9.28 -4.42
C ILE A 67 0.01 -9.91 -5.13
N GLN A 68 -1.20 -9.79 -4.58
CA GLN A 68 -2.42 -10.03 -5.36
C GLN A 68 -2.60 -8.86 -6.32
N SER A 69 -2.25 -9.06 -7.59
CA SER A 69 -2.50 -8.06 -8.63
C SER A 69 -3.96 -8.13 -9.04
N ILE A 70 -4.65 -6.99 -8.94
CA ILE A 70 -5.91 -6.77 -9.64
C ILE A 70 -5.53 -6.16 -11.00
N ASP A 71 -6.20 -6.57 -12.09
CA ASP A 71 -5.97 -6.01 -13.42
C ASP A 71 -6.36 -4.52 -13.42
N LYS A 72 -5.36 -3.66 -13.27
CA LYS A 72 -5.47 -2.19 -13.30
C LYS A 72 -4.97 -1.68 -14.65
N ILE A 73 -5.56 -0.60 -15.13
CA ILE A 73 -5.03 0.19 -16.26
C ILE A 73 -4.67 1.60 -15.81
N LEU A 74 -3.84 2.29 -16.58
CA LEU A 74 -3.64 3.73 -16.36
C LEU A 74 -4.89 4.50 -16.81
N LEU A 75 -5.20 5.61 -16.13
CA LEU A 75 -6.28 6.50 -16.52
C LEU A 75 -6.12 7.02 -17.95
N SER A 76 -4.88 7.25 -18.38
CA SER A 76 -4.58 7.65 -19.76
C SER A 76 -4.89 6.58 -20.81
N GLN A 77 -5.04 5.32 -20.39
CA GLN A 77 -5.40 4.19 -21.25
C GLN A 77 -6.90 3.88 -21.22
N ALA A 78 -7.65 4.52 -20.32
CA ALA A 78 -9.09 4.33 -20.21
C ALA A 78 -9.80 4.89 -21.46
N GLN A 79 -10.77 4.14 -21.98
CA GLN A 79 -11.65 4.67 -23.02
C GLN A 79 -12.63 5.66 -22.41
N VAL A 80 -12.90 6.73 -23.16
CA VAL A 80 -13.89 7.75 -22.77
C VAL A 80 -15.24 7.07 -22.56
N ASN A 81 -15.94 7.46 -21.48
CA ASN A 81 -17.21 6.90 -21.00
C ASN A 81 -17.14 5.55 -20.27
N ASN A 82 -15.95 5.00 -20.00
CA ASN A 82 -15.83 3.85 -19.09
C ASN A 82 -16.05 4.26 -17.63
N ILE A 83 -16.88 3.51 -16.91
CA ILE A 83 -17.04 3.66 -15.46
C ILE A 83 -15.93 2.87 -14.77
N CYS A 84 -15.18 3.55 -13.91
CA CYS A 84 -13.99 2.98 -13.29
C CYS A 84 -13.90 3.35 -11.81
N ILE A 85 -13.18 2.55 -11.02
CA ILE A 85 -12.82 2.87 -9.64
C ILE A 85 -11.36 3.35 -9.61
N CYS A 86 -11.10 4.51 -9.01
CA CYS A 86 -9.73 4.97 -8.75
C CYS A 86 -9.11 4.16 -7.61
N VAL A 87 -7.89 3.65 -7.82
CA VAL A 87 -7.23 2.70 -6.91
C VAL A 87 -5.76 3.07 -6.62
N GLY A 88 -5.45 4.36 -6.65
CA GLY A 88 -4.14 4.92 -6.32
C GLY A 88 -3.46 5.64 -7.49
N GLY A 89 -3.04 6.89 -7.27
CA GLY A 89 -2.42 7.74 -8.30
C GLY A 89 -3.29 7.88 -9.56
N LEU A 90 -2.71 7.55 -10.73
CA LEU A 90 -3.39 7.52 -12.04
C LEU A 90 -3.88 6.11 -12.42
N LYS A 91 -3.98 5.15 -11.50
CA LYS A 91 -4.42 3.77 -11.79
C LYS A 91 -5.92 3.61 -11.53
N ILE A 92 -6.62 2.92 -12.43
CA ILE A 92 -8.06 2.65 -12.33
C ILE A 92 -8.39 1.17 -12.55
N LEU A 93 -9.51 0.72 -11.98
CA LEU A 93 -10.15 -0.56 -12.27
C LEU A 93 -11.37 -0.34 -13.16
N LEU A 94 -11.43 -1.02 -14.31
CA LEU A 94 -12.61 -1.01 -15.18
C LEU A 94 -13.76 -1.78 -14.53
N LEU A 95 -14.94 -1.17 -14.45
CA LEU A 95 -16.17 -1.87 -14.10
C LEU A 95 -16.81 -2.37 -15.40
N ASN A 96 -16.71 -3.68 -15.64
CA ASN A 96 -17.51 -4.33 -16.68
C ASN A 96 -18.91 -4.56 -16.09
N PHE A 97 -19.89 -3.80 -16.57
CA PHE A 97 -21.31 -4.07 -16.34
C PHE A 97 -21.86 -5.02 -17.40
#